data_AF-A0A653Q6U8-F1
#
_entry.id   AF-A0A653Q6U8-F1
#
_cell.length_a   1.000
_cell.length_b   1.000
_cell.length_c   1.000
_cell.angle_alpha   90.00
_cell.angle_beta   90.00
_cell.angle_gamma   90.00
#
_symmetry.space_group_name_H-M   'P 1'
#
loop_
_entity.id
_entity.type
_entity.pdbx_description
1 polymer ?
#
loop_
_entity_poly.entity_id
_entity_poly.type
_entity_poly.pdbx_seq_one_letter_code
_entity_poly.pdbx_strand_id
1 'polypeptide(L)' 'MGHLLGYARASTTDQDASLQIDALNAAGCYRVFVDTMSGSLQHRPELDNLFDQLRPGDTLVV' A
#
# COMPACT_ATOMS: atom_id res chain seq x y z
N MET A 1 17.05 0.57 12.36
CA MET A 1 16.09 -0.45 11.90
C MET A 1 15.01 0.31 11.17
N GLY A 2 14.88 0.10 9.86
CA GLY A 2 13.77 0.67 9.10
C GLY A 2 12.50 -0.14 9.27
N HIS A 3 11.39 0.48 8.96
CA HIS A 3 10.06 -0.10 8.95
C HIS A 3 9.74 -0.64 7.55
N LEU A 4 8.96 -1.72 7.51
CA LEU A 4 8.40 -2.26 6.29
C LEU A 4 7.07 -1.56 6.04
N LEU A 5 6.95 -0.83 4.94
CA LEU A 5 5.71 -0.14 4.55
C LEU A 5 5.12 -0.87 3.36
N GLY A 6 3.92 -1.42 3.53
CA GLY A 6 3.19 -2.12 2.48
C GLY A 6 2.31 -1.16 1.67
N TYR A 7 2.21 -1.37 0.37
CA TYR A 7 1.30 -0.62 -0.50
C TYR A 7 0.54 -1.56 -1.43
N ALA A 8 -0.78 -1.56 -1.32
CA ALA A 8 -1.67 -2.32 -2.18
C ALA A 8 -2.56 -1.38 -3.00
N ARG A 9 -3.02 -1.87 -4.15
CA ARG A 9 -3.93 -1.12 -5.03
C ARG A 9 -5.19 -1.94 -5.29
N ALA A 10 -6.33 -1.46 -4.80
CA ALA A 10 -7.65 -2.00 -5.09
C ALA A 10 -8.31 -1.23 -6.23
N SER A 11 -8.93 -1.94 -7.18
CA SER A 11 -9.89 -1.34 -8.11
C SER A 11 -11.28 -1.75 -7.67
N THR A 12 -12.23 -0.82 -7.58
CA THR A 12 -13.57 -1.11 -7.02
C THR A 12 -14.41 -2.07 -7.86
N THR A 13 -13.92 -2.50 -9.02
CA THR A 13 -14.70 -3.33 -9.91
C THR A 13 -14.73 -4.80 -9.52
N ASP A 14 -13.61 -5.48 -9.19
CA ASP A 14 -13.67 -6.92 -8.86
C ASP A 14 -12.30 -7.54 -8.50
N GLN A 15 -11.31 -6.75 -8.08
CA GLN A 15 -9.96 -7.29 -7.88
C GLN A 15 -9.57 -7.16 -6.42
N ASP A 16 -9.64 -8.31 -5.74
CA ASP A 16 -9.25 -8.57 -4.35
C ASP A 16 -7.87 -8.00 -4.02
N ALA A 17 -7.83 -6.74 -3.61
CA ALA A 17 -6.69 -6.20 -2.86
C ALA A 17 -6.50 -6.94 -1.54
N SER A 18 -7.51 -7.70 -1.08
CA SER A 18 -7.47 -8.63 0.04
C SER A 18 -6.24 -9.53 0.01
N LEU A 19 -5.90 -10.12 -1.15
CA LEU A 19 -4.74 -11.01 -1.28
C LEU A 19 -3.41 -10.26 -1.19
N GLN A 20 -3.33 -9.04 -1.74
CA GLN A 20 -2.16 -8.19 -1.58
C GLN A 20 -1.98 -7.76 -0.13
N ILE A 21 -3.06 -7.33 0.54
CA ILE A 21 -3.04 -6.95 1.94
C ILE A 21 -2.59 -8.12 2.82
N ASP A 22 -3.10 -9.32 2.57
CA ASP A 22 -2.70 -10.52 3.31
C ASP A 22 -1.20 -10.84 3.11
N ALA A 23 -0.71 -10.78 1.87
CA ALA A 23 0.72 -10.96 1.58
C ALA A 23 1.61 -9.89 2.25
N LEU A 24 1.17 -8.63 2.26
CA LEU A 24 1.90 -7.53 2.92
C LEU A 24 1.92 -7.68 4.44
N ASN A 25 0.82 -8.13 5.04
CA ASN A 25 0.78 -8.47 6.46
C ASN A 25 1.68 -9.68 6.77
N ALA A 26 1.66 -10.71 5.93
CA ALA A 26 2.52 -11.89 6.06
C ALA A 26 4.01 -11.54 5.92
N ALA A 27 4.34 -10.53 5.11
CA ALA A 27 5.69 -10.00 4.97
C ALA A 27 6.18 -9.21 6.21
N GLY A 28 5.30 -8.95 7.19
CA GLY A 28 5.63 -8.18 8.39
C GLY A 28 5.66 -6.68 8.15
N CYS A 29 4.87 -6.18 7.20
CA CYS A 29 4.71 -4.74 7.00
C CYS A 29 4.16 -4.10 8.28
N TYR A 30 4.88 -3.10 8.78
CA TYR A 30 4.48 -2.28 9.93
C TYR A 30 3.18 -1.52 9.65
N ARG A 31 3.00 -1.06 8.41
CA ARG A 31 1.79 -0.36 7.97
C ARG A 31 1.50 -0.68 6.52
N VAL A 32 0.23 -0.90 6.18
CA VAL A 32 -0.23 -1.17 4.82
C VAL A 32 -1.13 -0.03 4.35
N PHE A 33 -0.81 0.54 3.20
CA PHE A 33 -1.55 1.60 2.53
C PHE A 33 -2.32 0.99 1.36
N VAL A 34 -3.60 1.30 1.24
CA VAL A 34 -4.46 0.69 0.21
C VAL A 34 -5.14 1.77 -0.59
N ASP A 35 -4.67 2.01 -1.81
CA ASP A 35 -5.32 2.95 -2.72
C ASP A 35 -6.52 2.28 -3.39
N THR A 36 -7.71 2.85 -3.19
CA THR A 36 -8.96 2.34 -3.77
C THR A 36 -9.39 3.20 -4.95
N MET A 37 -9.17 2.69 -6.16
CA MET A 37 -9.51 3.37 -7.41
C MET A 37 -10.89 2.94 -7.89
N SER A 38 -11.88 3.83 -7.72
CA SER A 38 -13.13 3.77 -8.48
C SER A 38 -12.97 4.47 -9.81
N GLY A 39 -13.30 3.77 -10.90
CA GLY A 39 -13.42 4.27 -12.28
C GLY A 39 -12.80 5.65 -12.59
N SER A 40 -11.77 5.67 -13.43
CA SER A 40 -11.14 6.89 -13.98
C SER A 40 -10.45 7.84 -12.99
N LEU A 41 -10.57 7.64 -11.67
CA LEU A 41 -9.78 8.39 -10.71
C LEU A 41 -8.32 7.94 -10.80
N GLN A 42 -7.44 8.90 -11.08
CA GLN A 42 -5.98 8.70 -11.15
C GLN A 42 -5.28 9.17 -9.87
N HIS A 43 -6.04 9.64 -8.88
CA HIS A 43 -5.49 10.16 -7.63
C HIS A 43 -5.12 9.02 -6.69
N ARG A 44 -3.86 9.02 -6.23
CA ARG A 44 -3.29 8.05 -5.31
C ARG A 44 -2.85 8.73 -4.00
N PRO A 45 -3.81 9.19 -3.18
CA PRO A 45 -3.49 9.90 -1.94
C PRO A 45 -2.73 9.00 -0.94
N GLU A 46 -3.00 7.68 -0.93
CA GLU A 46 -2.35 6.78 0.02
C GLU A 46 -0.88 6.52 -0.33
N LEU A 47 -0.53 6.49 -1.62
CA LEU A 47 0.85 6.45 -2.06
C LEU A 47 1.65 7.69 -1.63
N ASP A 48 1.04 8.87 -1.70
CA ASP A 48 1.68 10.14 -1.29
C ASP A 48 1.93 10.15 0.24
N ASN A 49 0.93 9.72 1.02
CA ASN A 49 1.06 9.53 2.47
C ASN A 49 2.14 8.50 2.83
N LEU A 50 2.32 7.47 2.01
CA LEU A 50 3.39 6.50 2.21
C LEU A 50 4.76 7.15 1.96
N PHE A 51 4.90 7.95 0.90
CA PHE A 51 6.14 8.68 0.62
C PHE A 51 6.48 9.70 1.71
N ASP A 52 5.49 10.35 2.32
CA ASP A 52 5.70 11.23 3.48
C ASP A 52 6.21 10.47 4.72
N GLN A 53 5.73 9.23 4.90
CA GLN A 53 6.16 8.38 6.02
C GLN A 53 7.48 7.64 5.77
N LEU A 54 7.90 7.47 4.52
CA LEU A 54 9.15 6.81 4.17
C LEU A 54 10.33 7.59 4.73
N ARG A 55 11.08 6.96 5.63
CA ARG A 55 12.35 7.47 6.13
C ARG A 55 13.53 6.72 5.54
N PRO A 56 14.71 7.35 5.47
CA PRO A 56 15.92 6.67 5.04
C PRO A 56 16.20 5.44 5.92
N GLY A 57 16.20 4.27 5.29
CA GLY A 57 16.35 2.96 5.93
C GLY A 57 15.09 2.10 5.91
N ASP A 58 13.92 2.69 5.63
CA ASP A 58 12.66 1.96 5.46
C ASP A 58 12.62 1.20 4.13
N THR A 59 11.80 0.15 4.07
CA THR A 59 11.63 -0.69 2.89
C THR A 59 10.17 -0.71 2.48
N LEU A 60 9.92 -0.32 1.23
CA LEU A 60 8.60 -0.37 0.61
C LEU A 60 8.35 -1.77 0.02
N VAL A 61 7.22 -2.35 0.36
CA VAL A 61 6.73 -3.64 -0.13
C VAL A 61 5.41 -3.41 -0.88
N VAL A 62 5.23 -4.03 -2.04
CA VAL A 62 4.07 -3.83 -2.93
C VAL A 62 3.44 -5.15 -3.37
#